data_AF-A0A962HTW4-F1
#
_entry.id   AF-A0A962HTW4-F1
#
_cell.length_a   1.000
_cell.length_b   1.000
_cell.length_c   1.000
_cell.angle_alpha   90.00
_cell.angle_beta   90.00
_cell.angle_gamma   90.00
#
_symmetry.space_group_name_H-M   'P 1'
#
loop_
_entity.id
_entity.type
_entity.pdbx_description
1 polymer ?
#
loop_
_entity_poly.entity_id
_entity_poly.type
_entity_poly.pdbx_seq_one_letter_code
_entity_poly.pdbx_strand_id
1 'polypeptide(L)' 'PYNTYTRSGLPPTPIALAGADAIVAATQPLETGHLYFVATGLPDGSHAFSRTYEEHNKALQQYLARLRSNRSGSTSSSQP' A
#
# COMPACT_ATOMS: atom_id res chain seq x y z
N PRO A 1 17.02 -3.43 14.64
CA PRO A 1 15.77 -3.94 15.28
C PRO A 1 14.44 -3.46 14.63
N TYR A 2 14.46 -2.51 13.68
CA TYR A 2 13.23 -1.91 13.11
C TYR A 2 12.68 -2.57 11.84
N ASN A 3 13.41 -3.50 11.21
CA ASN A 3 12.97 -4.12 9.95
C ASN A 3 11.85 -5.15 10.22
N THR A 4 10.62 -4.79 9.90
CA THR A 4 9.42 -5.62 10.07
C THR A 4 9.30 -6.75 9.04
N TYR A 5 10.14 -6.79 8.00
CA TYR A 5 10.22 -7.96 7.11
C TYR A 5 10.93 -9.15 7.77
N THR A 6 11.79 -8.91 8.76
CA THR A 6 12.63 -9.96 9.37
C THR A 6 12.33 -10.20 10.84
N ARG A 7 11.51 -9.35 11.47
CA ARG A 7 11.17 -9.42 12.89
C ARG A 7 9.66 -9.30 13.03
N SER A 8 9.05 -10.25 13.75
CA SER A 8 7.63 -10.24 14.06
C SER A 8 7.30 -9.19 15.14
N GLY A 9 6.09 -8.64 15.07
CA GLY A 9 5.57 -7.67 16.04
C GLY A 9 5.92 -6.22 15.69
N LEU A 10 5.63 -5.31 16.64
CA LEU A 10 5.92 -3.89 16.49
C LEU A 10 7.40 -3.58 16.69
N PRO A 11 7.94 -2.53 16.04
CA PRO A 11 9.28 -2.03 16.35
C PRO A 11 9.37 -1.53 17.80
N PRO A 12 10.59 -1.43 18.39
CA PRO A 12 10.75 -1.05 19.80
C PRO A 12 10.24 0.36 20.15
N THR A 13 10.18 1.27 19.18
CA THR A 13 9.69 2.64 19.32
C THR A 13 8.94 3.07 18.05
N PRO A 14 8.12 4.15 18.12
CA PRO A 14 7.54 4.75 16.92
C PRO A 14 8.61 5.23 15.94
N ILE A 15 8.30 5.16 14.64
CA ILE A 15 9.20 5.59 13.56
C ILE A 15 8.95 7.03 13.08
N ALA A 16 7.84 7.64 13.50
CA ALA A 16 7.44 8.99 13.14
C ALA A 16 6.51 9.59 14.21
N LEU A 17 6.27 10.90 14.12
CA LEU A 17 5.23 11.59 14.89
C LEU A 17 3.87 11.30 14.26
N ALA A 18 2.95 10.72 15.03
CA ALA A 18 1.60 10.40 14.57
C ALA A 18 0.68 11.62 14.63
N GLY A 19 -0.10 11.85 13.56
CA GLY A 19 -1.21 12.80 13.58
C GLY A 19 -2.42 12.27 14.33
N ALA A 20 -3.40 13.14 14.62
CA ALA A 20 -4.60 12.79 15.38
C ALA A 20 -5.38 11.62 14.74
N ASP A 21 -5.61 11.66 13.43
CA ASP A 21 -6.34 10.62 12.71
C ASP A 21 -5.64 9.26 12.78
N ALA A 22 -4.31 9.23 12.77
CA ALA A 22 -3.54 8.00 12.91
C ALA A 22 -3.68 7.39 14.32
N ILE A 23 -3.76 8.23 15.35
CA ILE A 23 -3.99 7.78 16.74
C ILE A 23 -5.40 7.20 16.89
N VAL A 24 -6.41 7.86 16.30
CA VAL A 24 -7.79 7.35 16.30
C VAL A 24 -7.85 6.01 15.57
N ALA A 25 -7.27 5.91 14.37
CA ALA A 25 -7.26 4.65 13.61
C ALA A 25 -6.55 3.50 14.36
N ALA A 26 -5.48 3.79 15.10
CA ALA A 26 -4.75 2.79 15.88
C ALA A 26 -5.53 2.31 17.12
N THR A 27 -6.33 3.20 17.74
CA THR A 27 -7.08 2.90 18.98
C THR A 27 -8.51 2.42 18.71
N GLN A 28 -9.07 2.76 17.56
CA GLN A 28 -10.43 2.43 17.12
C GLN A 28 -10.40 1.93 15.66
N PRO A 29 -9.78 0.77 15.40
CA PRO A 29 -9.69 0.24 14.05
C PRO A 29 -11.06 -0.22 13.56
N LEU A 30 -11.27 -0.16 12.24
CA LEU A 30 -12.40 -0.84 11.62
C LEU A 30 -12.19 -2.36 11.73
N GLU A 31 -13.17 -3.07 12.27
CA GLU A 31 -13.14 -4.53 12.30
C GLU A 31 -13.29 -5.09 10.88
N THR A 32 -12.19 -5.61 10.34
CA THR A 32 -12.17 -6.25 9.03
C THR A 32 -11.34 -7.52 9.06
N GLY A 33 -11.52 -8.37 8.04
CA GLY A 33 -10.70 -9.57 7.86
C GLY A 33 -9.55 -9.38 6.87
N HIS A 34 -9.16 -8.15 6.54
CA HIS A 34 -8.12 -7.87 5.55
C HIS A 34 -6.73 -8.02 6.17
N LEU A 35 -5.86 -8.75 5.48
CA LEU A 35 -4.47 -8.99 5.89
C LEU A 35 -3.47 -8.34 4.94
N TYR A 36 -3.91 -7.99 3.72
CA TYR A 36 -3.06 -7.46 2.69
C TYR A 36 -3.68 -6.21 2.07
N PHE A 37 -2.82 -5.29 1.63
CA PHE A 37 -3.23 -4.13 0.84
C PHE A 37 -2.17 -3.80 -0.22
N VAL A 38 -2.59 -3.26 -1.35
CA VAL A 38 -1.71 -2.76 -2.41
C VAL A 38 -2.34 -1.51 -3.03
N ALA A 39 -1.52 -0.54 -3.47
CA ALA A 39 -2.04 0.61 -4.21
C ALA A 39 -2.80 0.16 -5.46
N THR A 40 -3.89 0.84 -5.81
CA THR A 40 -4.65 0.53 -7.02
C THR A 40 -3.91 0.99 -8.27
N GLY A 41 -3.06 2.03 -8.16
CA GLY A 41 -2.41 2.69 -9.29
C GLY A 41 -3.33 3.67 -10.02
N LEU A 42 -4.47 4.01 -9.43
CA LEU A 42 -5.36 5.07 -9.89
C LEU A 42 -4.86 6.45 -9.41
N PRO A 43 -5.22 7.55 -10.10
CA PRO A 43 -4.79 8.90 -9.72
C PRO A 43 -5.27 9.37 -8.34
N ASP A 44 -6.32 8.74 -7.79
CA ASP A 44 -6.91 9.06 -6.49
C ASP A 44 -6.07 8.55 -5.30
N GLY A 45 -5.01 7.78 -5.55
CA GLY A 45 -4.15 7.22 -4.49
C GLY A 45 -4.82 6.11 -3.68
N SER A 46 -5.90 5.51 -4.18
CA SER A 46 -6.64 4.45 -3.48
C SER A 46 -5.84 3.16 -3.30
N HIS A 47 -6.28 2.31 -2.37
CA HIS A 47 -5.72 0.99 -2.08
C HIS A 47 -6.77 -0.12 -2.24
N ALA A 48 -6.35 -1.27 -2.75
CA ALA A 48 -7.13 -2.50 -2.74
C ALA A 48 -6.76 -3.33 -1.51
N PHE A 49 -7.77 -3.75 -0.74
CA PHE A 49 -7.61 -4.59 0.46
C PHE A 49 -8.02 -6.03 0.16
N SER A 50 -7.34 -7.02 0.77
CA SER A 50 -7.56 -8.44 0.48
C SER A 50 -7.42 -9.30 1.74
N ARG A 51 -8.19 -10.39 1.81
CA ARG A 51 -8.18 -11.33 2.95
C ARG A 51 -7.18 -12.46 2.74
N THR A 52 -6.95 -12.83 1.47
CA THR A 52 -6.06 -13.93 1.10
C THR A 52 -4.87 -13.43 0.29
N TYR A 53 -3.78 -14.21 0.32
CA TYR A 53 -2.58 -13.94 -0.47
C TYR A 53 -2.85 -14.01 -1.98
N GLU A 54 -3.75 -14.89 -2.42
CA GLU A 54 -4.13 -15.04 -3.83
C GLU A 54 -4.86 -13.81 -4.36
N GLU A 55 -5.81 -13.27 -3.59
CA GLU A 55 -6.49 -12.00 -3.89
C GLU A 55 -5.49 -10.85 -3.98
N HIS A 56 -4.57 -10.77 -3.02
CA HIS A 56 -3.52 -9.76 -3.02
C HIS A 56 -2.64 -9.84 -4.28
N ASN A 57 -2.22 -11.04 -4.68
CA ASN A 57 -1.41 -11.22 -5.88
C ASN A 57 -2.16 -10.77 -7.14
N LYS A 58 -3.46 -11.04 -7.25
CA LYS A 58 -4.28 -10.55 -8.37
C LYS A 58 -4.32 -9.02 -8.39
N ALA A 59 -4.55 -8.38 -7.25
CA ALA A 59 -4.54 -6.92 -7.13
C ALA A 59 -3.15 -6.32 -7.47
N LEU A 60 -2.07 -6.97 -7.03
CA LEU A 60 -0.69 -6.60 -7.36
C LEU A 60 -0.43 -6.66 -8.87
N GLN A 61 -0.88 -7.71 -9.57
CA GLN A 61 -0.72 -7.78 -11.03
C GLN A 61 -1.45 -6.64 -11.74
N GLN A 62 -2.65 -6.27 -11.28
CA GLN A 62 -3.38 -5.14 -11.83
C GLN A 62 -2.65 -3.81 -11.61
N TYR A 63 -2.12 -3.60 -10.40
CA TYR A 63 -1.29 -2.43 -10.08
C TYR A 63 -0.06 -2.33 -10.99
N LEU A 64 0.69 -3.43 -11.15
CA LEU A 64 1.88 -3.48 -12.00
C LEU A 64 1.53 -3.25 -13.47
N ALA A 65 0.42 -3.78 -13.97
CA ALA A 65 -0.05 -3.53 -15.32
C ALA A 65 -0.33 -2.03 -15.55
N ARG A 66 -1.03 -1.37 -14.63
CA ARG A 66 -1.29 0.08 -14.71
C ARG A 66 0.01 0.90 -14.68
N LEU A 67 0.95 0.55 -13.80
CA LEU A 67 2.26 1.21 -13.75
C LEU A 67 3.02 1.11 -15.07
N ARG A 68 2.98 -0.06 -15.73
CA ARG A 68 3.62 -0.26 -17.03
C ARG A 68 2.96 0.60 -18.11
N SER A 69 1.63 0.61 -18.17
CA SER A 69 0.87 1.45 -19.12
C SER A 69 1.18 2.93 -18.94
N ASN A 70 1.24 3.42 -17.70
CA ASN A 70 1.51 4.83 -17.41
C ASN A 70 2.94 5.23 -17.80
N ARG A 71 3.93 4.34 -17.62
CA ARG A 71 5.32 4.57 -18.05
C ARG A 71 5.48 4.64 -19.57
N SER A 72 4.73 3.82 -20.31
CA SER A 72 4.74 3.89 -21.79
C SER A 72 4.15 5.19 -22.33
N GLY A 73 3.22 5.82 -21.61
CA GLY A 73 2.63 7.11 -21.98
C GLY A 73 3.52 8.32 -21.69
N SER A 74 4.50 8.22 -20.80
CA SER A 74 5.42 9.33 -20.48
C SER A 74 6.63 9.45 -21.42
N THR A 75 6.90 8.42 -22.23
CA THR A 75 8.09 8.39 -23.12
C THR A 75 7.85 9.11 -24.46
N SER A 76 6.62 9.52 -24.77
CA SER A 76 6.26 10.16 -26.06
C SER A 76 6.16 11.69 -26.03
N SER A 77 6.41 12.36 -24.90
CA SER A 77 6.27 13.83 -24.76
C SER A 77 7.57 14.60 -24.46
N SER A 78 8.73 13.98 -24.72
CA SER A 78 10.03 14.63 -24.50
C SER A 78 10.98 14.34 -25.67
N GLN A 79 10.80 15.05 -26.79
CA GLN A 79 11.92 15.38 -27.66
C GLN A 79 11.89 16.89 -27.99
N PRO A 80 13.05 17.58 -27.92
CA PRO A 80 13.21 18.93 -28.48
C PRO A 80 13.15 18.92 -30.02
#